data_AF-A0A935NTQ0-F1
#
_entry.id   AF-A0A935NTQ0-F1
#
_cell.length_a   1.000
_cell.length_b   1.000
_cell.length_c   1.000
_cell.angle_alpha   90.00
_cell.angle_beta   90.00
_cell.angle_gamma   90.00
#
_symmetry.space_group_name_H-M   'P 1'
#
loop_
_entity.id
_entity.type
_entity.pdbx_description
1 polymer ?
#
loop_
_entity_poly.entity_id
_entity_poly.type
_entity_poly.pdbx_seq_one_letter_code
_entity_poly.pdbx_strand_id
1 'polypeptide(L)'
;MTLPSEPQIREEAERLHKLFSKDPAQLVQFLSGQIATVKTYAQVLVGLCGLTVTVTGFSGAHMIRAGSLSASLMVAGIALVLIGLILCLRTITRLHWVSEELRDDLVETAMIVIRRRNQRQRTLALAALFVAGGLTCYLSAVSVAALVVGNAAG
;
A
#
# COMPACT_ATOMS: atom_id res chain seq x y z
N MET A 1 9.50 -12.78 -1.26
CA MET A 1 9.24 -12.14 -2.58
C MET A 1 10.56 -11.62 -3.16
N THR A 2 11.24 -12.40 -4.00
CA THR A 2 12.57 -12.08 -4.57
C THR A 2 12.48 -10.97 -5.61
N LEU A 3 13.36 -9.96 -5.57
CA LEU A 3 13.41 -8.90 -6.60
C LEU A 3 13.67 -9.54 -7.97
N PRO A 4 12.95 -9.17 -9.03
CA PRO A 4 13.33 -9.59 -10.37
C PRO A 4 14.77 -9.10 -10.61
N SER A 5 15.63 -10.01 -11.05
CA SER A 5 17.03 -9.72 -11.34
C SER A 5 17.10 -8.71 -12.49
N GLU A 6 18.10 -7.81 -12.51
CA GLU A 6 18.30 -6.85 -13.61
C GLU A 6 18.13 -7.44 -15.03
N PRO A 7 18.60 -8.66 -15.35
CA PRO A 7 18.35 -9.26 -16.66
C PRO A 7 16.86 -9.46 -17.00
N GLN A 8 16.00 -9.76 -16.02
CA GLN A 8 14.55 -9.89 -16.25
C GLN A 8 13.88 -8.54 -16.54
N ILE A 9 14.33 -7.49 -15.86
CA ILE A 9 13.82 -6.12 -16.07
C ILE A 9 14.20 -5.64 -17.47
N ARG A 10 15.44 -5.91 -17.90
CA ARG A 10 15.91 -5.60 -19.25
C ARG A 10 15.13 -6.39 -20.31
N GLU A 11 14.91 -7.68 -20.10
CA GLU A 11 14.14 -8.52 -21.03
C GLU A 11 12.66 -8.10 -21.13
N GLU A 12 12.05 -7.64 -20.03
CA GLU A 12 10.70 -7.03 -20.02
C GLU A 12 10.71 -5.71 -20.82
N ALA A 13 11.70 -4.84 -20.60
CA ALA A 13 11.84 -3.57 -21.32
C ALA A 13 12.06 -3.77 -22.83
N GLU A 14 12.93 -4.70 -23.22
CA GLU A 14 13.19 -5.03 -24.62
C GLU A 14 11.96 -5.65 -25.30
N ARG A 15 11.18 -6.48 -24.60
CA ARG A 15 9.90 -7.00 -25.11
C ARG A 15 8.87 -5.89 -25.30
N LEU A 16 8.74 -4.98 -24.33
CA LEU A 16 7.83 -3.84 -24.42
C LEU A 16 8.25 -2.89 -25.56
N HIS A 17 9.54 -2.61 -25.71
CA HIS A 17 10.05 -1.80 -26.81
C HIS A 17 9.76 -2.46 -28.17
N LYS A 18 9.96 -3.78 -28.30
CA LYS A 18 9.59 -4.52 -29.53
C LYS A 18 8.09 -4.46 -29.81
N LEU A 19 7.25 -4.60 -28.78
CA LEU A 19 5.79 -4.57 -28.92
C LEU A 19 5.27 -3.19 -29.37
N PHE A 20 5.87 -2.11 -28.86
CA PHE A 20 5.47 -0.73 -29.15
C PHE A 20 6.43 -0.01 -30.12
N SER A 21 7.24 -0.77 -30.87
CA SER A 21 8.28 -0.23 -31.76
C SER A 21 7.74 0.67 -32.87
N LYS A 22 6.45 0.56 -33.21
CA LYS A 22 5.76 1.40 -34.20
C LYS A 22 5.16 2.69 -33.62
N ASP A 23 4.97 2.76 -32.30
CA ASP A 23 4.36 3.90 -31.62
C ASP A 23 4.96 4.08 -30.21
N PRO A 24 6.08 4.81 -30.10
CA PRO A 24 6.75 5.03 -28.81
C PRO A 24 5.91 5.88 -27.84
N ALA A 25 4.96 6.68 -28.33
CA ALA A 25 4.05 7.42 -27.46
C ALA A 25 3.10 6.47 -26.72
N GLN A 26 2.66 5.40 -27.39
CA GLN A 26 1.83 4.36 -26.78
C GLN A 26 2.57 3.59 -25.67
N LEU A 27 3.88 3.36 -25.83
CA LEU A 27 4.72 2.77 -24.76
C LEU A 27 4.72 3.66 -23.50
N VAL A 28 4.98 4.96 -23.68
CA VAL A 28 5.00 5.93 -22.58
C VAL A 28 3.63 6.03 -21.91
N GLN A 29 2.55 5.99 -22.68
CA GLN A 29 1.18 5.99 -22.16
C GLN A 29 0.87 4.73 -21.35
N PHE A 30 1.28 3.55 -21.83
CA PHE A 30 1.14 2.28 -21.11
C PHE A 30 1.90 2.30 -19.78
N LEU A 31 3.17 2.73 -19.81
CA LEU A 31 4.00 2.86 -18.61
C LEU A 31 3.40 3.84 -17.60
N SER A 32 2.90 4.99 -18.08
CA SER A 32 2.19 5.98 -17.27
C SER A 32 0.92 5.40 -16.63
N GLY A 33 0.16 4.59 -17.39
CA GLY A 33 -1.02 3.88 -16.90
C GLY A 33 -0.69 2.93 -15.75
N GLN A 34 0.38 2.16 -15.85
CA GLN A 34 0.80 1.26 -14.76
C GLN A 34 1.18 2.02 -13.49
N ILE A 35 1.86 3.16 -13.61
CA ILE A 35 2.19 4.00 -12.45
C ILE A 35 0.92 4.60 -11.85
N ALA A 36 -0.04 5.03 -12.68
CA ALA A 36 -1.33 5.52 -12.22
C ALA A 36 -2.08 4.45 -11.41
N THR A 37 -2.07 3.18 -11.85
CA THR A 37 -2.66 2.07 -11.09
C THR A 37 -2.03 1.91 -9.70
N VAL A 38 -0.70 1.96 -9.60
CA VAL A 38 -0.01 1.90 -8.29
C VAL A 38 -0.41 3.05 -7.39
N LYS A 39 -0.57 4.26 -7.95
CA LYS A 39 -1.04 5.44 -7.21
C LYS A 39 -2.47 5.26 -6.70
N THR A 40 -3.38 4.75 -7.54
CA THR A 40 -4.76 4.47 -7.17
C THR A 40 -4.82 3.47 -6.00
N TYR A 41 -4.06 2.37 -6.07
CA TYR A 41 -4.02 1.41 -4.96
C TYR A 41 -3.49 2.02 -3.66
N ALA A 42 -2.49 2.88 -3.73
CA ALA A 42 -2.01 3.60 -2.55
C ALA A 42 -3.07 4.54 -1.97
N GLN A 43 -3.83 5.27 -2.80
CA GLN A 43 -4.91 6.13 -2.33
C GLN A 43 -6.04 5.32 -1.68
N VAL A 44 -6.42 4.17 -2.24
CA VAL A 44 -7.43 3.28 -1.65
C VAL A 44 -6.97 2.80 -0.27
N LEU A 45 -5.72 2.38 -0.12
CA LEU A 45 -5.16 1.95 1.16
C LEU A 45 -5.12 3.09 2.19
N VAL A 46 -4.74 4.31 1.76
CA VAL A 46 -4.80 5.50 2.63
C VAL A 46 -6.23 5.78 3.09
N GLY A 47 -7.21 5.67 2.19
CA GLY A 47 -8.63 5.82 2.53
C GLY A 47 -9.09 4.79 3.57
N LEU A 48 -8.71 3.52 3.39
CA LEU A 48 -9.01 2.45 4.35
C LEU A 48 -8.38 2.69 5.72
N CYS A 49 -7.13 3.18 5.77
CA CYS A 49 -6.48 3.59 7.01
C CYS A 49 -7.26 4.72 7.70
N GLY A 50 -7.66 5.74 6.94
CA GLY A 50 -8.46 6.85 7.45
C GLY A 50 -9.78 6.39 8.07
N LEU A 51 -10.51 5.51 7.37
CA LEU A 51 -11.75 4.90 7.90
C LEU A 51 -11.51 4.09 9.17
N THR A 52 -10.41 3.34 9.23
CA THR A 52 -10.08 2.55 10.44
C THR A 52 -9.80 3.45 11.64
N VAL A 53 -9.06 4.54 11.43
CA VAL A 53 -8.75 5.53 12.48
C VAL A 53 -10.01 6.28 12.94
N THR A 54 -10.94 6.61 12.06
CA THR A 54 -12.18 7.28 12.46
C THR A 54 -13.12 6.35 13.23
N VAL A 55 -13.31 5.10 12.76
CA VAL A 55 -14.15 4.11 13.45
C VAL A 55 -13.58 3.75 14.83
N THR A 56 -12.26 3.57 14.93
CA THR A 56 -11.59 3.39 16.23
C THR A 56 -11.74 4.61 17.13
N GLY A 57 -11.71 5.83 16.58
CA GLY A 57 -11.95 7.06 17.35
C GLY A 57 -13.33 7.11 18.01
N PHE A 58 -14.38 6.67 17.31
CA PHE A 58 -15.74 6.63 17.88
C PHE A 58 -15.93 5.51 18.92
N SER A 59 -15.43 4.31 18.66
CA SER A 59 -15.64 3.14 19.55
C SER A 59 -14.57 2.96 20.63
N GLY A 60 -13.42 3.62 20.50
CA GLY A 60 -12.26 3.37 21.36
C GLY A 60 -12.46 3.78 22.81
N ALA A 61 -13.20 4.86 23.06
CA ALA A 61 -13.51 5.31 24.42
C ALA A 61 -14.35 4.27 25.20
N HIS A 62 -15.25 3.57 24.50
CA HIS A 62 -16.04 2.48 25.08
C HIS A 62 -15.19 1.22 25.33
N MET A 63 -14.28 0.88 24.41
CA MET A 63 -13.43 -0.30 24.54
C MET A 63 -12.38 -0.19 25.66
N ILE A 64 -11.82 1.01 25.88
CA ILE A 64 -10.86 1.24 26.97
C ILE A 64 -11.53 0.99 28.34
N ARG A 65 -12.82 1.29 28.46
CA ARG A 65 -13.61 1.00 29.68
C ARG A 65 -13.95 -0.49 29.84
N ALA A 66 -13.96 -1.27 28.76
CA ALA A 66 -14.32 -2.68 28.78
C ALA A 66 -13.19 -3.61 29.28
N GLY A 67 -11.93 -3.18 29.24
CA GLY A 67 -10.82 -3.93 29.85
C GLY A 67 -9.44 -3.61 29.29
N SER A 68 -8.41 -3.80 30.11
CA SER A 68 -7.00 -3.51 29.79
C SER A 68 -6.47 -4.33 28.60
N LEU A 69 -6.95 -5.56 28.42
CA LEU A 69 -6.56 -6.41 27.29
C LEU A 69 -7.07 -5.83 25.96
N SER A 70 -8.34 -5.46 25.87
CA SER A 70 -8.92 -4.86 24.65
C SER A 70 -8.25 -3.53 24.29
N ALA A 71 -7.97 -2.69 25.30
CA ALA A 71 -7.22 -1.45 25.11
C ALA A 71 -5.82 -1.68 24.50
N SER A 72 -5.08 -2.68 24.98
CA SER A 72 -3.73 -2.97 24.50
C SER A 72 -3.71 -3.46 23.03
N LEU A 73 -4.64 -4.35 22.65
CA LEU A 73 -4.79 -4.78 21.26
C LEU A 73 -5.22 -3.63 20.36
N MET A 74 -6.11 -2.75 20.84
CA MET A 74 -6.54 -1.59 20.06
C MET A 74 -5.38 -0.64 19.76
N VAL A 75 -4.56 -0.32 20.76
CA VAL A 75 -3.37 0.54 20.58
C VAL A 75 -2.38 -0.11 19.62
N ALA A 76 -2.12 -1.42 19.77
CA ALA A 76 -1.25 -2.16 18.86
C ALA A 76 -1.79 -2.15 17.42
N GLY A 77 -3.10 -2.35 17.23
CA GLY A 77 -3.76 -2.30 15.93
C GLY A 77 -3.64 -0.93 15.26
N ILE A 78 -3.91 0.15 16.00
CA ILE A 78 -3.77 1.53 15.51
C ILE A 78 -2.31 1.83 15.14
N ALA A 79 -1.34 1.42 15.96
CA ALA A 79 0.08 1.60 15.67
C ALA A 79 0.48 0.92 14.36
N LEU A 80 0.02 -0.32 14.12
CA LEU A 80 0.27 -1.05 12.87
C LEU A 80 -0.37 -0.35 11.65
N VAL A 81 -1.61 0.12 11.78
CA VAL A 81 -2.29 0.89 10.71
C VAL A 81 -1.54 2.18 10.41
N LEU A 82 -1.05 2.90 11.42
CA LEU A 82 -0.25 4.12 11.24
C LEU A 82 1.08 3.84 10.53
N ILE A 83 1.76 2.75 10.84
CA ILE A 83 2.97 2.33 10.11
C ILE A 83 2.63 2.07 8.65
N GLY A 84 1.55 1.33 8.36
CA GLY A 84 1.05 1.09 7.01
C GLY A 84 0.71 2.38 6.26
N LEU A 85 0.06 3.34 6.94
CA LEU A 85 -0.28 4.65 6.39
C LEU A 85 0.97 5.45 6.04
N ILE A 86 1.99 5.49 6.91
CA ILE A 86 3.25 6.18 6.65
C ILE A 86 3.97 5.58 5.44
N LEU A 87 3.96 4.25 5.29
CA LEU A 87 4.52 3.57 4.12
C LEU A 87 3.75 3.91 2.83
N CYS A 88 2.43 4.00 2.89
CA CYS A 88 1.60 4.43 1.76
C CYS A 88 1.91 5.89 1.38
N LEU A 89 1.94 6.79 2.35
CA LEU A 89 2.26 8.20 2.13
C LEU A 89 3.66 8.37 1.53
N ARG A 90 4.68 7.69 2.07
CA ARG A 90 6.03 7.67 1.49
C ARG A 90 6.06 7.16 0.06
N THR A 91 5.21 6.19 -0.27
CA THR A 91 5.10 5.68 -1.64
C THR A 91 4.52 6.78 -2.54
N ILE A 92 3.41 7.42 -2.15
CA ILE A 92 2.72 8.47 -2.90
C ILE A 92 3.60 9.71 -3.09
N THR A 93 4.23 10.22 -2.03
CA THR A 93 5.04 11.45 -2.10
C THR A 93 6.31 11.28 -2.93
N ARG A 94 6.77 10.04 -3.13
CA ARG A 94 7.93 9.74 -3.96
C ARG A 94 7.58 9.47 -5.42
N LEU A 95 6.31 9.50 -5.84
CA LEU A 95 5.94 9.39 -7.26
C LEU A 95 6.38 10.67 -8.00
N HIS A 96 7.44 10.57 -8.80
CA HIS A 96 7.74 11.56 -9.84
C HIS A 96 7.09 11.14 -11.17
N TRP A 97 6.85 12.12 -12.03
CA TRP A 97 6.20 11.93 -13.33
C TRP A 97 7.13 11.22 -14.32
N VAL A 98 6.58 10.32 -15.15
CA VAL A 98 7.32 9.62 -16.23
C VAL A 98 7.98 10.59 -17.20
N SER A 99 7.36 11.77 -17.39
CA SER A 99 7.88 12.84 -18.23
C SER A 99 9.24 13.40 -17.79
N GLU A 100 9.61 13.23 -16.51
CA GLU A 100 10.87 13.73 -15.95
C GLU A 100 12.04 12.74 -16.17
N GLU A 101 11.73 11.48 -16.51
CA GLU A 101 12.69 10.40 -16.74
C GLU A 101 12.81 10.03 -18.22
N LEU A 102 12.18 10.80 -19.13
CA LEU A 102 12.28 10.59 -20.57
C LEU A 102 13.73 10.86 -21.03
N ARG A 103 14.49 9.79 -21.24
CA ARG A 103 15.82 9.84 -21.86
C ARG A 103 15.72 9.50 -23.34
N ASP A 104 16.77 9.83 -24.09
CA ASP A 104 16.86 9.56 -25.54
C ASP A 104 16.75 8.06 -25.89
N ASP A 105 17.04 7.15 -24.94
CA ASP A 105 16.80 5.71 -25.07
C ASP A 105 15.51 5.28 -24.36
N LEU A 106 14.55 4.82 -25.16
CA LEU A 106 13.25 4.31 -24.71
C LEU A 106 13.36 3.00 -23.92
N VAL A 107 14.38 2.17 -24.20
CA VAL A 107 14.61 0.92 -23.47
C VAL A 107 15.15 1.22 -22.07
N GLU A 108 16.09 2.16 -21.97
CA GLU A 108 16.62 2.60 -20.68
C GLU A 108 15.54 3.28 -19.84
N THR A 109 14.71 4.12 -20.46
CA THR A 109 13.54 4.73 -19.82
C THR A 109 12.56 3.66 -19.31
N ALA A 110 12.24 2.65 -20.13
CA ALA A 110 11.37 1.55 -19.72
C ALA A 110 11.95 0.74 -18.56
N MET A 111 13.27 0.45 -18.56
CA MET A 111 13.93 -0.25 -17.46
C MET A 111 13.85 0.52 -16.14
N ILE A 112 14.10 1.84 -16.16
CA ILE A 112 14.01 2.69 -14.98
C ILE A 112 12.59 2.67 -14.42
N VAL A 113 11.59 2.83 -15.29
CA VAL A 113 10.17 2.81 -14.90
C VAL A 113 9.76 1.46 -14.30
N ILE A 114 10.14 0.34 -14.92
CA ILE A 114 9.82 -1.02 -14.44
C ILE A 114 10.48 -1.29 -13.08
N ARG A 115 11.76 -0.94 -12.92
CA ARG A 115 12.49 -1.10 -11.65
C ARG A 115 11.79 -0.33 -10.53
N ARG A 116 11.39 0.91 -10.81
CA ARG A 116 10.72 1.81 -9.88
C ARG A 116 9.31 1.32 -9.53
N ARG A 117 8.54 0.86 -10.52
CA ARG A 117 7.23 0.19 -10.34
C ARG A 117 7.34 -0.97 -9.37
N ASN A 118 8.29 -1.88 -9.62
CA ASN A 118 8.47 -3.10 -8.82
C ASN A 118 8.89 -2.81 -7.38
N GLN A 119 9.78 -1.84 -7.16
CA GLN A 119 10.16 -1.40 -5.81
C GLN A 119 8.96 -0.82 -5.05
N ARG A 120 8.17 0.04 -5.69
CA ARG A 120 7.01 0.68 -5.07
C ARG A 120 5.89 -0.30 -4.77
N GLN A 121 5.60 -1.21 -5.70
CA GLN A 121 4.59 -2.24 -5.51
C GLN A 121 4.90 -3.11 -4.29
N ARG A 122 6.17 -3.34 -3.98
CA ARG A 122 6.58 -4.06 -2.75
C ARG A 122 6.39 -3.26 -1.49
N THR A 123 6.80 -2.00 -1.49
CA THR A 123 6.55 -1.12 -0.34
C THR A 123 5.05 -1.03 -0.08
N LEU A 124 4.25 -0.97 -1.13
CA LEU A 124 2.79 -0.96 -1.03
C LEU A 124 2.23 -2.30 -0.52
N ALA A 125 2.78 -3.44 -0.97
CA ALA A 125 2.41 -4.76 -0.45
C ALA A 125 2.76 -4.92 1.04
N LEU A 126 3.93 -4.42 1.46
CA LEU A 126 4.31 -4.37 2.87
C LEU A 126 3.37 -3.47 3.67
N ALA A 127 3.04 -2.29 3.14
CA ALA A 127 2.08 -1.39 3.75
C ALA A 127 0.71 -2.07 3.92
N ALA A 128 0.22 -2.77 2.89
CA ALA A 128 -1.01 -3.54 2.95
C ALA A 128 -0.97 -4.64 4.03
N LEU A 129 0.17 -5.31 4.21
CA LEU A 129 0.35 -6.30 5.27
C LEU A 129 0.23 -5.67 6.67
N PHE A 130 0.85 -4.51 6.89
CA PHE A 130 0.71 -3.77 8.15
C PHE A 130 -0.73 -3.32 8.41
N VAL A 131 -1.41 -2.80 7.38
CA VAL A 131 -2.81 -2.41 7.47
C VAL A 131 -3.70 -3.61 7.79
N ALA A 132 -3.53 -4.73 7.08
CA ALA A 132 -4.29 -5.95 7.32
C ALA A 132 -4.06 -6.48 8.74
N GLY A 133 -2.80 -6.57 9.19
CA GLY A 133 -2.47 -7.01 10.55
C GLY A 133 -3.05 -6.08 11.62
N GLY A 134 -2.99 -4.76 11.42
CA GLY A 134 -3.60 -3.78 12.30
C GLY A 134 -5.13 -3.90 12.36
N LEU A 135 -5.77 -4.16 11.21
CA LEU A 135 -7.21 -4.38 11.11
C LEU A 135 -7.64 -5.66 11.83
N THR A 136 -6.88 -6.75 11.68
CA THR A 136 -7.11 -8.00 12.41
C THR A 136 -7.00 -7.79 13.91
N CYS A 137 -5.95 -7.09 14.37
CA CYS A 137 -5.76 -6.80 15.78
C CYS A 137 -6.89 -5.93 16.35
N TYR A 138 -7.34 -4.92 15.60
CA TYR A 138 -8.51 -4.12 15.95
C TYR A 138 -9.78 -4.95 16.06
N LEU A 139 -10.07 -5.82 15.09
CA LEU A 139 -11.23 -6.71 15.13
C LEU A 139 -11.17 -7.64 16.35
N SER A 140 -10.01 -8.21 16.66
CA SER A 140 -9.83 -9.02 17.86
C SER A 140 -10.10 -8.22 19.14
N ALA A 141 -9.64 -6.95 19.22
CA ALA A 141 -9.92 -6.08 20.35
C ALA A 141 -11.42 -5.83 20.55
N VAL A 142 -12.14 -5.57 19.46
CA VAL A 142 -13.60 -5.38 19.46
C VAL A 142 -14.31 -6.66 19.91
N SER A 143 -13.91 -7.82 19.37
CA SER A 143 -14.49 -9.11 19.76
C SER A 143 -14.29 -9.40 21.25
N VAL A 144 -13.09 -9.14 21.80
CA VAL A 144 -12.81 -9.33 23.22
C VAL A 144 -13.67 -8.38 24.08
N ALA A 145 -13.78 -7.10 23.70
CA ALA A 145 -14.63 -6.15 24.43
C ALA A 145 -16.10 -6.58 24.41
N ALA A 146 -16.61 -7.03 23.27
CA ALA A 146 -17.99 -7.48 23.12
C ALA A 146 -18.29 -8.71 23.99
N LEU A 147 -17.37 -9.69 24.06
CA LEU A 147 -17.54 -10.88 24.89
C LEU A 147 -17.51 -10.55 26.39
N VAL A 148 -16.63 -9.65 26.82
CA VAL A 148 -16.56 -9.22 28.23
C VAL A 148 -17.84 -8.50 28.66
N VAL A 149 -18.34 -7.59 27.82
CA VAL A 149 -19.61 -6.88 28.08
C VAL A 149 -20.80 -7.84 28.06
N GLY A 150 -20.84 -8.79 27.12
CA GLY A 150 -21.88 -9.80 27.03
C GLY A 150 -21.94 -10.72 28.27
N ASN A 151 -20.78 -11.15 28.78
CA ASN A 151 -20.70 -11.94 30.01
C ASN A 151 -21.08 -11.16 31.28
N ALA A 152 -20.98 -9.83 31.27
CA ALA A 152 -21.35 -9.00 32.41
C ALA A 152 -22.87 -8.65 32.44
N ALA A 153 -23.58 -8.93 31.35
CA ALA A 153 -25.01 -8.60 31.19
C ALA A 153 -25.96 -9.81 31.30
N GLY A 154 -25.41 -11.02 31.46
CA GLY A 154 -26.17 -12.27 31.71
C GLY A 154 -25.92 -12.77 33.14
#